data_AF-A0AAV4FNT6-F1
#
_entry.id   AF-A0AAV4FNT6-F1
#
_cell.length_a   1.000
_cell.length_b   1.000
_cell.length_c   1.000
_cell.angle_alpha   90.00
_cell.angle_beta   90.00
_cell.angle_gamma   90.00
#
_symmetry.space_group_name_H-M   'P 1'
#
loop_
_entity.id
_entity.type
_entity.pdbx_description
1 polymer ?
#
loop_
_entity_poly.entity_id
_entity_poly.type
_entity_poly.pdbx_seq_one_letter_code
_entity_poly.pdbx_strand_id
1 'polypeptide(L)' 'THEGLWMHVDAAYAGSACICPEFRYLLNGVEHSMSFNFNPHKWMRVNFDCSAMW' A
#
# COMPACT_ATOMS: atom_id res chain seq x y z
N THR A 1 -15.83 -3.98 -3.65
CA THR A 1 -16.85 -2.92 -3.45
C THR A 1 -18.15 -3.38 -4.06
N HIS A 2 -19.26 -3.36 -3.31
CA HIS A 2 -20.55 -3.88 -3.79
C HIS A 2 -21.20 -2.98 -4.85
N GLU A 3 -20.73 -1.74 -4.98
CA GLU A 3 -21.28 -0.71 -5.87
C GLU A 3 -20.59 -0.65 -7.26
N GLY A 4 -19.73 -1.62 -7.59
CA GLY A 4 -18.98 -1.63 -8.86
C GLY A 4 -17.94 -0.51 -9.02
N LEU A 5 -17.64 0.24 -7.95
CA LEU A 5 -16.64 1.31 -7.94
C LEU A 5 -15.22 0.76 -7.79
N TRP A 6 -14.26 1.37 -8.48
CA TRP A 6 -12.84 1.08 -8.27
C TRP A 6 -12.37 1.62 -6.92
N MET A 7 -11.79 0.74 -6.09
CA MET A 7 -11.14 1.13 -4.84
C MET A 7 -9.62 1.02 -5.00
N HIS A 8 -8.94 2.16 -4.89
CA HIS A 8 -7.49 2.23 -4.82
C HIS A 8 -7.05 2.50 -3.37
N VAL A 9 -6.07 1.74 -2.88
CA VAL A 9 -5.41 2.01 -1.60
C VAL A 9 -4.10 2.74 -1.87
N ASP A 10 -4.09 4.04 -1.53
CA ASP A 10 -2.87 4.83 -1.47
C ASP A 10 -2.18 4.62 -0.12
N ALA A 11 -1.13 3.82 -0.12
CA ALA A 11 -0.24 3.60 1.01
C ALA A 11 1.17 4.13 0.70
N ALA A 12 1.30 5.20 -0.11
CA ALA A 12 2.58 5.73 -0.57
C ALA A 12 3.61 5.88 0.56
N TYR A 13 3.18 6.40 1.72
CA TYR A 13 4.04 6.53 2.90
C TYR A 13 4.01 5.28 3.80
N ALA A 14 2.84 4.96 4.36
CA ALA A 14 2.72 3.95 5.42
C ALA A 14 2.79 2.49 4.95
N GLY A 15 2.70 2.22 3.64
CA GLY A 15 2.69 0.86 3.10
C GLY A 15 3.94 0.05 3.46
N SER A 16 5.10 0.72 3.58
CA SER A 16 6.34 0.08 4.01
C SER A 16 6.29 -0.49 5.43
N ALA A 17 5.50 0.11 6.34
CA ALA A 17 5.37 -0.39 7.71
C ALA A 17 4.77 -1.80 7.75
N CYS A 18 3.94 -2.15 6.76
CA CYS A 18 3.22 -3.43 6.71
C CYS A 18 4.11 -4.64 6.35
N ILE A 19 5.40 -4.41 6.08
CA ILE A 19 6.42 -5.46 6.02
C ILE A 19 6.63 -6.07 7.41
N CYS A 20 6.56 -5.26 8.47
CA CYS A 20 6.65 -5.74 9.84
C CYS A 20 5.37 -6.48 10.25
N PRO A 21 5.47 -7.72 10.78
CA PRO A 21 4.30 -8.51 11.17
C PRO A 21 3.35 -7.79 12.14
N GLU A 22 3.89 -7.00 13.08
CA GLU A 22 3.15 -6.26 14.09
C GLU A 22 2.28 -5.13 13.52
N PHE A 23 2.52 -4.67 12.29
CA PHE A 23 1.72 -3.65 11.61
C PHE A 23 0.84 -4.20 10.50
N ARG A 24 0.90 -5.50 10.22
CA ARG A 24 0.20 -6.10 9.07
C ARG A 24 -1.32 -6.01 9.17
N TYR A 25 -1.85 -5.84 10.38
CA TYR A 25 -3.28 -5.57 10.62
C TYR A 25 -3.76 -4.26 9.99
N LEU A 26 -2.86 -3.32 9.69
CA LEU A 26 -3.20 -2.07 8.98
C LEU A 26 -3.63 -2.33 7.52
N LEU A 27 -3.35 -3.51 6.98
CA LEU A 27 -3.80 -3.95 5.66
C LEU A 27 -5.14 -4.67 5.67
N ASN A 28 -5.82 -4.81 6.83
CA ASN A 28 -7.12 -5.48 6.88
C ASN A 28 -8.12 -4.80 5.91
N GLY A 29 -8.67 -5.55 4.96
CA GLY A 29 -9.58 -5.04 3.94
C GLY A 29 -8.89 -4.66 2.61
N VAL A 30 -7.55 -4.69 2.53
CA VAL A 30 -6.82 -4.42 1.27
C VAL A 30 -7.17 -5.43 0.19
N GLU A 31 -7.59 -6.64 0.56
CA GLU A 31 -8.07 -7.69 -0.34
C GLU A 31 -9.35 -7.30 -1.11
N HIS A 32 -10.04 -6.25 -0.69
CA HIS A 32 -11.20 -5.71 -1.39
C HIS A 32 -10.86 -4.57 -2.37
N SER A 33 -9.59 -4.14 -2.40
CA SER A 33 -9.09 -3.12 -3.31
C SER A 33 -8.72 -3.71 -4.68
N MET A 34 -8.81 -2.88 -5.71
CA MET A 34 -8.43 -3.25 -7.08
C MET A 34 -7.03 -2.77 -7.45
N SER A 35 -6.48 -1.82 -6.69
CA SER A 35 -5.07 -1.49 -6.77
C SER A 35 -4.53 -0.98 -5.45
N PHE A 36 -3.24 -1.22 -5.25
CA PHE A 36 -2.49 -0.82 -4.07
C PHE A 36 -1.18 -0.16 -4.50
N ASN A 37 -0.82 0.95 -3.86
CA ASN A 37 0.47 1.62 -4.07
C ASN A 37 1.18 1.89 -2.76
N PHE A 38 2.51 1.66 -2.74
CA PHE A 38 3.39 2.26 -1.75
C PHE A 38 4.69 2.74 -2.39
N ASN A 39 5.41 3.67 -1.74
CA ASN A 39 6.65 4.24 -2.26
C ASN A 39 7.85 3.75 -1.43
N PRO A 40 8.64 2.79 -1.94
CA PRO A 40 9.91 2.40 -1.34
C PRO A 40 10.85 3.59 -1.08
N HIS A 41 10.81 4.64 -1.92
CA HIS A 41 11.66 5.82 -1.74
C HIS A 41 11.26 6.71 -0.57
N LYS A 42 10.09 6.50 0.04
CA LYS A 42 9.66 7.27 1.22
C LYS A 42 10.18 6.66 2.51
N TRP A 43 9.99 5.35 2.71
CA TRP A 43 10.26 4.73 4.02
C TRP A 43 11.05 3.41 3.97
N MET A 44 11.53 2.98 2.78
CA MET A 44 12.44 1.83 2.63
C MET A 44 13.86 2.20 2.21
N ARG A 45 14.20 3.50 2.15
CA ARG A 45 15.54 4.00 1.77
C ARG A 45 15.96 3.62 0.34
N VAL A 46 15.00 3.41 -0.56
CA VAL A 46 15.29 3.39 -2.00
C VAL A 46 15.56 4.83 -2.46
N ASN A 47 16.52 5.05 -3.35
CA ASN A 47 16.77 6.39 -3.89
C ASN A 47 15.54 6.93 -4.63
N PHE A 48 15.42 8.24 -4.69
CA PHE A 48 14.36 8.87 -5.46
C PHE A 48 14.58 8.63 -6.98
N ASP A 49 13.59 8.19 -7.76
CA ASP A 49 12.23 7.77 -7.41
C ASP A 49 11.99 6.25 -7.49
N CYS A 50 10.94 5.79 -6.81
CA CYS A 50 10.49 4.39 -6.85
C CYS A 50 9.07 4.26 -6.28
N SER A 51 8.10 3.90 -7.11
CA SER A 51 6.72 3.65 -6.73
C SER A 51 6.32 2.25 -7.16
N ALA A 52 5.85 1.43 -6.23
CA ALA A 52 5.43 0.06 -6.50
C ALA A 52 3.90 -0.02 -6.54
N MET A 53 3.36 -0.65 -7.57
CA MET A 53 1.93 -0.79 -7.79
C MET A 53 1.56 -2.28 -7.91
N TRP A 54 0.47 -2.67 -7.27
CA TRP A 54 -0.19 -3.97 -7.39
C TRP A 54 -1.64 -3.76 -7.83
#